data_AF-A8FU38-F1
#
_entry.id   AF-A8FU38-F1
#
_cell.length_a   1.000
_cell.length_b   1.000
_cell.length_c   1.000
_cell.angle_alpha   90.00
_cell.angle_beta   90.00
_cell.angle_gamma   90.00
#
_symmetry.space_group_name_H-M   'P 1'
#
loop_
_entity.id
_entity.type
_entity.pdbx_description
1 polymer ?
#
loop_
_entity_poly.entity_id
_entity_poly.type
_entity_poly.pdbx_seq_one_letter_code
_entity_poly.pdbx_strand_id
1 'polypeptide(L)'
;MIWILLCFLLMPVNTFASASHDEGAFIITEKSGLQPLEGIDSNHNGVRDDFEVFITKHYTDPMLRQLGYSAGRIYKSLLALATTQKSPKQAEADFNEMSVENAAFLCDLLVALRVCVRRESRTRVDFYGYQYKYFNTLERLETFYLAQNRLYELLGDNYKPTVSNSPCLQVINYSF
;
A
#
# COMPACT_ATOMS: atom_id res chain seq x y z
N MET A 1 -14.85 -10.77 -32.70
CA MET A 1 -14.27 -11.91 -31.96
C MET A 1 -13.32 -11.33 -30.92
N ILE A 2 -13.73 -10.72 -29.81
CA ILE A 2 -14.37 -11.21 -28.57
C ILE A 2 -13.72 -12.47 -27.98
N TRP A 3 -13.44 -12.37 -26.67
CA TRP A 3 -12.87 -13.31 -25.70
C TRP A 3 -11.34 -13.25 -25.64
N ILE A 4 -10.67 -12.80 -24.56
CA ILE A 4 -10.90 -13.13 -23.15
C ILE A 4 -10.61 -11.90 -22.25
N LEU A 5 -11.68 -11.26 -21.76
CA LEU A 5 -11.77 -10.82 -20.36
C LEU A 5 -12.29 -12.04 -19.59
N LEU A 6 -11.64 -12.44 -18.49
CA LEU A 6 -12.22 -13.07 -17.29
C LEU A 6 -11.09 -13.78 -16.51
N CYS A 7 -10.63 -13.17 -15.43
CA CYS A 7 -10.11 -13.90 -14.27
C CYS A 7 -10.32 -13.07 -12.97
N PHE A 8 -11.46 -12.38 -12.91
CA PHE A 8 -12.12 -12.01 -11.66
C PHE A 8 -13.33 -12.93 -11.53
N LEU A 9 -13.65 -13.36 -10.30
CA LEU A 9 -14.76 -14.24 -9.88
C LEU A 9 -14.41 -15.72 -9.69
N LEU A 10 -13.71 -16.03 -8.60
CA LEU A 10 -13.95 -17.26 -7.83
C LEU A 10 -13.69 -17.00 -6.34
N MET A 11 -14.68 -16.49 -5.60
CA MET A 11 -14.87 -16.85 -4.19
C MET A 11 -16.36 -17.04 -3.90
N PRO A 12 -16.73 -18.09 -3.14
CA PRO A 12 -18.12 -18.53 -2.98
C PRO A 12 -18.90 -17.65 -1.99
N VAL A 13 -20.13 -17.33 -2.40
CA VAL A 13 -21.20 -16.80 -1.55
C VAL A 13 -21.72 -17.93 -0.66
N ASN A 14 -21.62 -17.77 0.66
CA ASN A 14 -22.36 -18.60 1.61
C ASN A 14 -23.36 -17.74 2.37
N THR A 15 -24.63 -17.96 2.03
CA THR A 15 -25.82 -17.57 2.78
C THR A 15 -26.08 -18.60 3.88
N PHE A 16 -26.23 -18.16 5.13
CA PHE A 16 -27.01 -18.88 6.15
C PHE A 16 -27.89 -17.90 6.91
N ALA A 17 -29.13 -18.33 7.14
CA ALA A 17 -30.25 -17.55 7.67
C ALA A 17 -30.44 -17.76 9.19
N SER A 18 -30.87 -16.66 9.84
CA SER A 18 -31.81 -16.49 10.98
C SER A 18 -32.02 -17.59 12.05
N ALA A 19 -31.87 -17.20 13.32
CA ALA A 19 -32.86 -17.43 14.40
C ALA A 19 -32.68 -16.44 15.58
N SER A 20 -33.77 -16.19 16.30
CA SER A 20 -34.16 -15.05 17.16
C SER A 20 -33.91 -15.15 18.69
N HIS A 21 -34.01 -13.98 19.36
CA HIS A 21 -34.36 -13.68 20.78
C HIS A 21 -33.41 -14.15 21.90
N ASP A 22 -33.13 -13.44 23.00
CA ASP A 22 -33.36 -12.06 23.47
C ASP A 22 -32.46 -11.86 24.73
N GLU A 23 -32.28 -10.61 25.14
CA GLU A 23 -31.80 -10.14 26.45
C GLU A 23 -30.33 -10.36 26.85
N GLY A 24 -29.54 -9.33 26.56
CA GLY A 24 -28.22 -9.10 27.14
C GLY A 24 -27.64 -7.83 26.57
N ALA A 25 -28.25 -6.68 26.89
CA ALA A 25 -27.79 -5.36 26.47
C ALA A 25 -26.36 -5.11 26.97
N PHE A 26 -25.38 -5.50 26.17
CA PHE A 26 -24.04 -4.95 26.18
C PHE A 26 -23.95 -4.04 24.97
N ILE A 27 -24.17 -2.75 25.21
CA ILE A 27 -23.87 -1.70 24.24
C ILE A 27 -22.36 -1.80 23.97
N ILE A 28 -21.99 -2.50 22.90
CA ILE A 28 -20.68 -2.29 22.28
C ILE A 28 -20.78 -0.90 21.69
N THR A 29 -20.29 0.06 22.46
CA THR A 29 -20.15 1.44 22.05
C THR A 29 -19.37 1.44 20.74
N GLU A 30 -20.08 1.80 19.70
CA GLU A 30 -19.63 2.19 18.38
C GLU A 30 -18.41 3.11 18.51
N LYS A 31 -17.23 2.52 18.37
CA LYS A 31 -16.01 3.24 18.03
C LYS A 31 -15.14 2.38 17.11
N SER A 32 -15.74 1.81 16.06
CA SER A 32 -14.96 1.54 14.85
C SER A 32 -14.70 2.90 14.19
N GLY A 33 -13.75 3.65 14.77
CA GLY A 33 -13.27 4.87 14.14
C GLY A 33 -12.78 4.48 12.75
N LEU A 34 -13.40 5.06 11.71
CA LEU A 34 -12.87 5.03 10.36
C LEU A 34 -11.40 5.45 10.45
N GLN A 35 -10.48 4.51 10.24
CA GLN A 35 -9.08 4.86 10.16
C GLN A 35 -8.91 5.70 8.89
N PRO A 36 -8.35 6.91 8.98
CA PRO A 36 -8.11 7.70 7.78
C PRO A 36 -7.21 6.93 6.81
N LEU A 37 -7.39 7.16 5.51
CA LEU A 37 -6.60 6.53 4.43
C LEU A 37 -5.09 6.58 4.72
N GLU A 38 -4.58 7.78 5.00
CA GLU A 38 -3.18 8.02 5.40
C GLU A 38 -2.82 7.39 6.74
N GLY A 39 -3.80 7.28 7.64
CA GLY A 39 -3.61 6.87 9.02
C GLY A 39 -2.97 7.94 9.91
N ILE A 40 -2.65 7.55 11.14
CA ILE A 40 -1.99 8.43 12.11
C ILE A 40 -0.48 8.24 11.99
N ASP A 41 0.24 9.36 11.84
CA ASP A 41 1.71 9.47 11.83
C ASP A 41 2.04 10.56 12.86
N SER A 42 2.10 10.18 14.13
CA SER A 42 2.15 11.15 15.24
C SER A 42 3.50 11.87 15.31
N ASN A 43 4.57 11.19 14.88
CA ASN A 43 5.93 11.70 14.91
C ASN A 43 6.35 12.39 13.59
N HIS A 44 5.46 12.42 12.59
CA HIS A 44 5.64 13.04 11.29
C HIS A 44 6.86 12.51 10.52
N ASN A 45 7.22 11.24 10.69
CA ASN A 45 8.39 10.63 10.05
C ASN A 45 8.10 10.04 8.65
N GLY A 46 6.85 10.18 8.19
CA GLY A 46 6.42 9.65 6.90
C GLY A 46 5.95 8.20 6.94
N VAL A 47 5.79 7.60 8.12
CA VAL A 47 5.35 6.23 8.33
C VAL A 47 4.20 6.21 9.33
N ARG A 48 3.19 5.39 9.05
CA ARG A 48 2.00 5.25 9.90
C ARG A 48 2.35 4.51 11.20
N ASP A 49 1.88 5.01 12.34
CA ASP A 49 2.24 4.51 13.67
C ASP A 49 1.93 3.00 13.86
N ASP A 50 0.76 2.52 13.41
CA ASP A 50 0.39 1.09 13.50
C ASP A 50 1.33 0.19 12.66
N PHE A 51 1.80 0.71 11.53
CA PHE A 51 2.72 0.04 10.63
C PHE A 51 4.15 0.07 11.18
N GLU A 52 4.57 1.16 11.81
CA GLU A 52 5.83 1.21 12.58
C GLU A 52 5.86 0.18 13.71
N VAL A 53 4.76 0.07 14.46
CA VAL A 53 4.61 -0.93 15.52
C VAL A 53 4.71 -2.34 14.94
N PHE A 54 4.10 -2.60 13.79
CA PHE A 54 4.24 -3.87 13.09
C PHE A 54 5.70 -4.16 12.74
N ILE A 55 6.40 -3.23 12.09
CA ILE A 55 7.80 -3.38 11.68
C ILE A 55 8.69 -3.70 12.88
N THR A 56 8.55 -2.91 13.95
CA THR A 56 9.38 -3.02 15.15
C THR A 56 9.17 -4.34 15.88
N LYS A 57 7.93 -4.86 15.90
CA LYS A 57 7.59 -6.10 16.59
C LYS A 57 7.88 -7.36 15.78
N HIS A 58 7.73 -7.32 14.46
CA HIS A 58 7.85 -8.51 13.61
C HIS A 58 9.26 -8.74 13.06
N TYR A 59 10.05 -7.68 12.86
CA TYR A 59 11.38 -7.81 12.28
C TYR A 59 12.46 -7.47 13.31
N THR A 60 13.27 -8.47 13.66
CA THR A 60 14.44 -8.30 14.54
C THR A 60 15.67 -7.84 13.76
N ASP A 61 15.78 -8.27 12.49
CA ASP A 61 16.85 -7.88 11.58
C ASP A 61 16.78 -6.36 11.28
N PRO A 62 17.83 -5.58 11.61
CA PRO A 62 17.87 -4.14 11.35
C PRO A 62 17.64 -3.79 9.88
N MET A 63 18.13 -4.60 8.94
CA MET A 63 17.95 -4.36 7.50
C MET A 63 16.50 -4.52 7.08
N LEU A 64 15.81 -5.54 7.61
CA LEU A 64 14.38 -5.75 7.34
C LEU A 64 13.51 -4.66 7.99
N ARG A 65 13.92 -4.14 9.15
CA ARG A 65 13.25 -2.97 9.74
C ARG A 65 13.41 -1.73 8.88
N GLN A 66 14.64 -1.42 8.48
CA GLN A 66 14.92 -0.26 7.63
C GLN A 66 14.18 -0.35 6.29
N LEU A 67 14.19 -1.54 5.67
CA LEU A 67 13.41 -1.79 4.46
C LEU A 67 11.90 -1.59 4.70
N GLY A 68 11.38 -1.97 5.86
CA GLY A 68 9.99 -1.73 6.26
C GLY A 68 9.65 -0.25 6.38
N TYR A 69 10.49 0.55 7.03
CA TYR A 69 10.28 2.00 7.12
C TYR A 69 10.32 2.67 5.74
N SER A 70 11.28 2.28 4.89
CA SER A 70 11.33 2.76 3.50
C SER A 70 10.10 2.34 2.70
N ALA A 71 9.61 1.10 2.86
CA ALA A 71 8.37 0.65 2.25
C ALA A 71 7.17 1.50 2.69
N GLY A 72 7.07 1.82 3.98
CA GLY A 72 6.02 2.69 4.52
C GLY A 72 6.01 4.06 3.86
N ARG A 73 7.19 4.71 3.75
CA ARG A 73 7.34 6.00 3.06
C ARG A 73 6.95 5.92 1.58
N ILE A 74 7.40 4.89 0.87
CA ILE A 74 7.04 4.68 -0.54
C ILE A 74 5.51 4.50 -0.70
N TYR A 75 4.88 3.71 0.17
CA TYR A 75 3.43 3.50 0.11
C TYR A 75 2.64 4.77 0.45
N LYS A 76 3.12 5.59 1.41
CA LYS A 76 2.53 6.89 1.71
C LYS A 76 2.58 7.81 0.49
N SER A 77 3.74 7.94 -0.14
CA SER A 77 3.90 8.75 -1.35
C SER A 77 3.07 8.24 -2.54
N LEU A 78 2.88 6.92 -2.64
CA LEU A 78 1.96 6.34 -3.61
C LEU A 78 0.49 6.70 -3.28
N LEU A 79 0.05 6.55 -2.04
CA LEU A 79 -1.34 6.87 -1.67
C LEU A 79 -1.66 8.36 -1.85
N ALA A 80 -0.68 9.24 -1.66
CA ALA A 80 -0.82 10.67 -1.92
C ALA A 80 -1.31 10.97 -3.36
N LEU A 81 -1.02 10.09 -4.33
CA LEU A 81 -1.49 10.21 -5.73
C LEU A 81 -2.97 9.93 -5.93
N ALA A 82 -3.59 9.16 -5.03
CA ALA A 82 -4.98 8.73 -5.15
C ALA A 82 -5.87 9.24 -4.01
N THR A 83 -5.31 9.91 -3.01
CA THR A 83 -6.06 10.34 -1.84
C THR A 83 -7.29 11.17 -2.21
N THR A 84 -8.44 10.62 -1.86
CA THR A 84 -9.81 11.12 -2.02
C THR A 84 -10.22 12.14 -0.96
N GLN A 85 -9.34 12.45 0.00
CA GLN A 85 -9.59 13.47 1.03
C GLN A 85 -9.60 14.89 0.46
N LYS A 86 -9.06 15.07 -0.74
CA LYS A 86 -9.18 16.28 -1.53
C LYS A 86 -10.36 16.15 -2.48
N SER A 87 -11.05 17.25 -2.78
CA SER A 87 -12.11 17.22 -3.80
C SER A 87 -11.57 16.58 -5.09
N PRO A 88 -12.38 15.88 -5.90
CA PRO A 88 -11.90 15.25 -7.13
C PRO A 88 -11.03 16.18 -8.01
N LYS A 89 -11.38 17.47 -8.04
CA LYS A 89 -10.61 18.52 -8.75
C LYS A 89 -9.24 18.81 -8.15
N GLN A 90 -9.09 18.76 -6.83
CA GLN A 90 -7.80 18.98 -6.16
C GLN A 90 -6.90 17.74 -6.27
N ALA A 91 -7.46 16.54 -6.17
CA ALA A 91 -6.69 15.31 -6.38
C ALA A 91 -6.19 15.20 -7.84
N GLU A 92 -6.97 15.71 -8.80
CA GLU A 92 -6.56 15.84 -10.20
C GLU A 92 -5.49 16.94 -10.40
N ALA A 93 -5.60 18.06 -9.69
CA ALA A 93 -4.58 19.12 -9.73
C ALA A 93 -3.23 18.65 -9.16
N ASP A 94 -3.20 18.03 -7.98
CA ASP A 94 -1.94 17.52 -7.40
C ASP A 94 -1.29 16.47 -8.30
N PHE A 95 -2.11 15.64 -8.95
CA PHE A 95 -1.64 14.65 -9.92
C PHE A 95 -1.01 15.31 -11.14
N ASN A 96 -1.66 16.33 -11.70
CA ASN A 96 -1.14 17.10 -12.83
C ASN A 96 0.13 17.91 -12.46
N GLU A 97 0.33 18.21 -11.17
CA GLU A 97 1.53 18.86 -10.65
C GLU A 97 2.69 17.88 -10.41
N MET A 98 2.46 16.55 -10.37
CA MET A 98 3.54 15.58 -10.29
C MET A 98 4.35 15.57 -11.59
N SER A 99 5.65 15.88 -11.49
CA SER A 99 6.54 15.77 -12.65
C SER A 99 6.71 14.30 -13.08
N VAL A 100 6.91 14.09 -14.38
CA VAL A 100 7.17 12.77 -14.96
C VAL A 100 8.40 12.11 -14.31
N GLU A 101 9.41 12.91 -13.94
CA GLU A 101 10.61 12.43 -13.26
C GLU A 101 10.29 11.90 -11.86
N ASN A 102 9.44 12.59 -11.09
CA ASN A 102 9.03 12.14 -9.76
C ASN A 102 8.15 10.89 -9.83
N ALA A 103 7.25 10.83 -10.81
CA ALA A 103 6.45 9.64 -11.10
C ALA A 103 7.33 8.44 -11.46
N ALA A 104 8.32 8.64 -12.35
CA ALA A 104 9.23 7.60 -12.79
C ALA A 104 10.04 7.09 -11.60
N PHE A 105 10.58 8.00 -10.82
CA PHE A 105 11.35 7.69 -9.64
C PHE A 105 10.55 6.90 -8.59
N LEU A 106 9.30 7.28 -8.31
CA LEU A 106 8.42 6.53 -7.42
C LEU A 106 8.09 5.13 -7.98
N CYS A 107 7.86 5.02 -9.30
CA CYS A 107 7.61 3.74 -9.97
C CYS A 107 8.83 2.80 -9.83
N ASP A 108 10.03 3.32 -10.06
CA ASP A 108 11.28 2.57 -9.94
C ASP A 108 11.47 2.03 -8.52
N LEU A 109 11.18 2.83 -7.50
CA LEU A 109 11.24 2.41 -6.11
C LEU A 109 10.18 1.34 -5.77
N LEU A 110 8.95 1.47 -6.27
CA LEU A 110 7.90 0.47 -6.07
C LEU A 110 8.28 -0.88 -6.69
N VAL A 111 8.84 -0.87 -7.90
CA VAL A 111 9.29 -2.08 -8.58
C VAL A 111 10.52 -2.66 -7.87
N ALA A 112 11.50 -1.83 -7.49
CA ALA A 112 12.65 -2.26 -6.71
C ALA A 112 12.24 -2.89 -5.37
N LEU A 113 11.27 -2.31 -4.66
CA LEU A 113 10.70 -2.86 -3.43
C LEU A 113 10.08 -4.23 -3.66
N ARG A 114 9.27 -4.41 -4.72
CA ARG A 114 8.70 -5.72 -5.06
C ARG A 114 9.77 -6.77 -5.36
N VAL A 115 10.79 -6.40 -6.15
CA VAL A 115 11.91 -7.30 -6.47
C VAL A 115 12.69 -7.67 -5.21
N CYS A 116 12.99 -6.69 -4.35
CA CYS A 116 13.64 -6.92 -3.07
C CYS A 116 12.82 -7.86 -2.17
N VAL A 117 11.53 -7.57 -1.95
CA VAL A 117 10.65 -8.39 -1.11
C VAL A 117 10.58 -9.82 -1.64
N ARG A 118 10.45 -10.01 -2.95
CA ARG A 118 10.45 -11.34 -3.57
C ARG A 118 11.77 -12.09 -3.34
N ARG A 119 12.90 -11.39 -3.35
CA ARG A 119 14.22 -11.97 -3.08
C ARG A 119 14.33 -12.41 -1.61
N GLU A 120 13.95 -11.56 -0.67
CA GLU A 120 13.97 -11.87 0.77
C GLU A 120 13.00 -13.00 1.13
N SER A 121 11.79 -13.04 0.53
CA SER A 121 10.82 -14.12 0.78
C SER A 121 11.28 -15.49 0.27
N ARG A 122 12.24 -15.53 -0.67
CA ARG A 122 12.83 -16.79 -1.15
C ARG A 122 13.95 -17.28 -0.25
N THR A 123 14.61 -16.39 0.47
CA THR A 123 15.75 -16.70 1.33
C THR A 123 15.34 -16.89 2.79
N ARG A 124 14.19 -16.35 3.20
CA ARG A 124 13.69 -16.37 4.58
C ARG A 124 12.30 -16.98 4.66
N VAL A 125 12.11 -17.92 5.59
CA VAL A 125 10.86 -18.70 5.75
C VAL A 125 9.75 -17.86 6.41
N ASP A 126 10.11 -16.83 7.17
CA ASP A 126 9.23 -15.99 7.99
C ASP A 126 9.00 -14.58 7.42
N PHE A 127 9.35 -14.36 6.14
CA PHE A 127 9.24 -13.05 5.51
C PHE A 127 8.15 -13.00 4.43
N TYR A 128 7.04 -12.33 4.75
CA TYR A 128 5.87 -12.18 3.87
C TYR A 128 5.76 -10.79 3.21
N GLY A 129 6.80 -9.97 3.31
CA GLY A 129 6.79 -8.58 2.86
C GLY A 129 5.94 -7.67 3.75
N TYR A 130 5.66 -6.46 3.25
CA TYR A 130 5.07 -5.39 4.07
C TYR A 130 3.68 -4.95 3.64
N GLN A 131 3.35 -5.19 2.36
CA GLN A 131 2.17 -4.63 1.70
C GLN A 131 0.87 -4.98 2.42
N TYR A 132 0.72 -6.23 2.87
CA TYR A 132 -0.50 -6.73 3.51
C TYR A 132 -0.82 -6.04 4.84
N LYS A 133 0.19 -5.51 5.54
CA LYS A 133 -0.03 -4.72 6.77
C LYS A 133 -0.25 -3.26 6.49
N TYR A 134 0.38 -2.72 5.45
CA TYR A 134 0.18 -1.33 5.10
C TYR A 134 -1.24 -1.07 4.54
N PHE A 135 -1.67 -1.91 3.59
CA PHE A 135 -3.00 -1.83 2.96
C PHE A 135 -3.98 -2.82 3.61
N ASN A 136 -4.18 -2.66 4.92
CA ASN A 136 -4.94 -3.56 5.78
C ASN A 136 -6.46 -3.30 5.82
N THR A 137 -6.97 -2.39 4.99
CA THR A 137 -8.40 -2.11 4.82
C THR A 137 -8.75 -2.15 3.33
N LEU A 138 -10.02 -2.42 3.01
CA LEU A 138 -10.50 -2.43 1.61
C LEU A 138 -10.25 -1.07 0.94
N GLU A 139 -10.61 0.02 1.62
CA GLU A 139 -10.43 1.39 1.14
C GLU A 139 -8.97 1.71 0.79
N ARG A 140 -8.02 1.30 1.65
CA ARG A 140 -6.58 1.47 1.39
C ARG A 140 -6.10 0.64 0.21
N LEU A 141 -6.62 -0.58 0.07
CA LEU A 141 -6.27 -1.46 -1.05
C LEU A 141 -6.82 -0.93 -2.38
N GLU A 142 -8.05 -0.43 -2.40
CA GLU A 142 -8.65 0.23 -3.57
C GLU A 142 -7.85 1.47 -3.97
N THR A 143 -7.53 2.33 -2.99
CA THR A 143 -6.71 3.53 -3.21
C THR A 143 -5.31 3.18 -3.73
N PHE A 144 -4.71 2.09 -3.26
CA PHE A 144 -3.45 1.58 -3.77
C PHE A 144 -3.51 1.18 -5.26
N TYR A 145 -4.61 0.57 -5.70
CA TYR A 145 -4.78 0.23 -7.13
C TYR A 145 -5.02 1.48 -7.97
N LEU A 146 -5.85 2.41 -7.49
CA LEU A 146 -6.09 3.69 -8.16
C LEU A 146 -4.79 4.48 -8.32
N ALA A 147 -3.97 4.55 -7.27
CA ALA A 147 -2.69 5.26 -7.29
C ALA A 147 -1.71 4.66 -8.31
N GLN A 148 -1.64 3.34 -8.39
CA GLN A 148 -0.78 2.68 -9.38
C GLN A 148 -1.24 2.93 -10.80
N ASN A 149 -2.55 2.85 -11.07
CA ASN A 149 -3.07 3.11 -12.41
C ASN A 149 -2.74 4.53 -12.85
N ARG A 150 -2.99 5.51 -11.99
CA ARG A 150 -2.60 6.91 -12.19
C ARG A 150 -1.11 7.07 -12.47
N LEU A 151 -0.26 6.38 -11.71
CA LEU A 151 1.18 6.42 -11.93
C LEU A 151 1.57 5.92 -13.32
N TYR A 152 0.97 4.82 -13.80
CA TYR A 152 1.21 4.31 -15.15
C TYR A 152 0.63 5.20 -16.25
N GLU A 153 -0.52 5.85 -16.00
CA GLU A 153 -1.10 6.83 -16.92
C GLU A 153 -0.17 8.03 -17.15
N LEU A 154 0.52 8.53 -16.12
CA LEU A 154 1.53 9.60 -16.27
C LEU A 154 2.73 9.16 -17.08
N LEU A 155 3.20 7.94 -16.86
CA LEU A 155 4.45 7.44 -17.42
C LEU A 155 4.29 6.95 -18.86
N GLY A 156 3.09 6.49 -19.20
CA GLY A 156 2.75 5.94 -20.50
C GLY A 156 3.37 4.56 -20.77
N ASP A 157 2.92 3.94 -21.86
CA ASP A 157 3.20 2.53 -22.18
C ASP A 157 4.68 2.23 -22.47
N ASN A 158 5.46 3.24 -22.85
CA ASN A 158 6.88 3.07 -23.20
C ASN A 158 7.80 3.12 -21.98
N TYR A 159 7.28 3.48 -20.80
CA TYR A 159 8.07 3.55 -19.58
C TYR A 159 8.58 2.17 -19.17
N LYS A 160 9.87 2.11 -18.82
CA LYS A 160 10.51 0.89 -18.31
C LYS A 160 11.14 1.19 -16.95
N PRO A 161 10.67 0.54 -15.89
CA PRO A 161 11.22 0.76 -14.56
C PRO A 161 12.71 0.42 -14.48
N THR A 162 13.50 1.27 -13.83
CA THR A 162 14.92 1.05 -13.58
C THR A 162 15.14 0.41 -12.21
N VAL A 163 15.59 -0.84 -12.21
CA VAL A 163 15.91 -1.60 -11.00
C VAL A 163 17.39 -1.93 -10.99
N SER A 164 18.09 -1.54 -9.93
CA SER A 164 19.51 -1.83 -9.74
C SER A 164 19.76 -3.31 -9.46
N ASN A 165 21.03 -3.74 -9.56
CA ASN A 165 21.47 -5.08 -9.16
C ASN A 165 21.31 -5.34 -7.64
N SER A 166 21.10 -4.29 -6.85
CA SER A 166 20.92 -4.33 -5.40
C SER A 166 19.59 -3.65 -5.01
N PRO A 167 18.43 -4.23 -5.38
CA PRO A 167 17.12 -3.58 -5.26
C PRO A 167 16.76 -3.18 -3.82
N CYS A 168 17.18 -3.97 -2.83
CA CYS A 168 16.97 -3.63 -1.42
C CYS A 168 17.74 -2.38 -0.99
N LEU A 169 18.97 -2.21 -1.47
CA LEU A 169 19.77 -1.01 -1.18
C LEU A 169 19.23 0.21 -1.92
N GLN A 170 18.72 0.04 -3.15
CA GLN A 170 18.01 1.12 -3.86
C GLN A 170 16.83 1.66 -3.05
N VAL A 171 16.07 0.78 -2.39
CA VAL A 171 14.94 1.17 -1.53
C VAL A 171 15.39 1.76 -0.19
N ILE A 172 16.41 1.18 0.44
CA ILE A 172 16.89 1.61 1.75
C ILE A 172 17.60 2.96 1.70
N ASN A 173 18.44 3.17 0.69
CA ASN A 173 19.25 4.39 0.54
C ASN A 173 18.44 5.57 0.01
N TYR A 174 17.16 5.37 -0.23
CA TYR A 174 16.29 6.42 -0.68
C TYR A 174 15.83 7.31 0.49
N SER A 175 15.95 8.62 0.29
CA SER A 175 15.33 9.65 1.12
C SER A 175 14.45 10.53 0.22
N PHE A 176 13.19 10.71 0.63
CA PHE A 176 12.40 11.89 0.23
C PHE A 176 13.02 13.14 0.84
#